data_AF-A0A3P6GVS3-F1
#
_entry.id   AF-A0A3P6GVS3-F1
#
_cell.length_a   1.000
_cell.length_b   1.000
_cell.length_c   1.000
_cell.angle_alpha   90.00
_cell.angle_beta   90.00
_cell.angle_gamma   90.00
#
_symmetry.space_group_name_H-M   'P 1'
#
loop_
_entity.id
_entity.type
_entity.pdbx_description
1 polymer ?
#
loop_
_entity_poly.entity_id
_entity_poly.type
_entity_poly.pdbx_seq_one_letter_code
_entity_poly.pdbx_strand_id
1 'polypeptide(L)'
;MSLAQKEEKISEQTAQLEEIKNSFIYNYDLLKSRDCELARYEQTVDNLKTILLKRDAEISELRVSLDQVTEDFHTSELCALNWKTRFEEESRRAVAQEADLRKASTTALSKLAESESAERCRLNAQITRLQADIEAERARASNDLESALAEAARRASEASAEADRQRLVLEMRTAAAEDAADRAKQEIRRLTQELQTSSDAFNAITSEVAAKSQAVQQLEGQIKELRESLALAEKAKSACDLKISRLESRHKSEKKSLTKELHALRESEKMLKQELFTVNHTLTSVKEETEAEKNRLLVSLAAAEKASIETTKARDAAELERQLAVRSVNRLEAENLRLRTDLDRALAKDYMFDPMKISASQLEATTRDLVGQVAALQIACDKLEAENRQLRQCNTGSESAEVLQQRLDSACQQIEALRDENTRLLQLSNKMRARQIREAAKTQALRESGKSLARGVVHGKKSPLGGDAMSSSDDNLAPTFPPEVLKRSLLSKCNKNNSNRSGRVKIDH
;
A
#
# COMPACT_ATOMS: atom_id res chain seq x y z
N MET A 1 137.39 -242.47 73.23
CA MET A 1 137.91 -241.23 72.64
C MET A 1 139.05 -240.71 73.48
N SER A 2 140.09 -240.17 72.85
CA SER A 2 141.20 -239.49 73.53
C SER A 2 140.81 -238.07 73.97
N LEU A 3 141.71 -237.35 74.64
CA LEU A 3 141.50 -235.98 75.10
C LEU A 3 141.29 -235.00 73.93
N ALA A 4 142.16 -235.06 72.91
CA ALA A 4 142.08 -234.23 71.72
C ALA A 4 140.72 -234.28 71.01
N GLN A 5 140.10 -235.47 70.92
CA GLN A 5 138.77 -235.65 70.31
C GLN A 5 137.62 -234.98 71.09
N LYS A 6 137.85 -234.60 72.37
CA LYS A 6 136.91 -233.77 73.13
C LYS A 6 137.16 -232.28 72.88
N GLU A 7 138.43 -231.88 72.80
CA GLU A 7 138.84 -230.49 72.58
C GLU A 7 138.43 -230.00 71.19
N GLU A 8 138.65 -230.84 70.16
CA GLU A 8 138.17 -230.64 68.78
C GLU A 8 136.65 -230.44 68.74
N LYS A 9 135.88 -231.35 69.34
CA LYS A 9 134.42 -231.25 69.40
C LYS A 9 133.91 -230.03 70.18
N ILE A 10 134.60 -229.65 71.27
CA ILE A 10 134.26 -228.41 72.00
C ILE A 10 134.53 -227.18 71.13
N SER A 11 135.60 -227.19 70.33
CA SER A 11 135.90 -226.13 69.37
C SER A 11 134.81 -226.03 68.29
N GLU A 12 134.41 -227.14 67.67
CA GLU A 12 133.29 -227.19 66.72
C GLU A 12 131.98 -226.65 67.32
N GLN A 13 131.61 -227.12 68.52
CA GLN A 13 130.39 -226.66 69.20
C GLN A 13 130.44 -225.18 69.59
N THR A 14 131.63 -224.66 69.91
CA THR A 14 131.82 -223.23 70.20
C THR A 14 131.70 -222.40 68.92
N ALA A 15 132.27 -222.86 67.80
CA ALA A 15 132.13 -222.21 66.50
C ALA A 15 130.66 -222.19 66.02
N GLN A 16 129.95 -223.31 66.15
CA GLN A 16 128.50 -223.39 65.85
C GLN A 16 127.66 -222.46 66.74
N LEU A 17 127.96 -222.36 68.04
CA LEU A 17 127.28 -221.43 68.94
C LEU A 17 127.53 -219.97 68.55
N GLU A 18 128.75 -219.62 68.18
CA GLU A 18 129.11 -218.26 67.74
C GLU A 18 128.50 -217.93 66.37
N GLU A 19 128.42 -218.90 65.44
CA GLU A 19 127.69 -218.76 64.16
C GLU A 19 126.19 -218.56 64.36
N ILE A 20 125.55 -219.34 65.25
CA ILE A 20 124.14 -219.19 65.63
C ILE A 20 123.89 -217.83 66.27
N LYS A 21 124.78 -217.40 67.18
CA LYS A 21 124.72 -216.08 67.83
C LYS A 21 124.86 -214.94 66.82
N ASN A 22 125.82 -215.02 65.90
CA ASN A 22 126.01 -214.00 64.86
C ASN A 22 124.81 -213.97 63.89
N SER A 23 124.25 -215.14 63.54
CA SER A 23 123.02 -215.24 62.76
C SER A 23 121.80 -214.68 63.48
N PHE A 24 121.71 -214.87 64.80
CA PHE A 24 120.65 -214.29 65.63
C PHE A 24 120.76 -212.76 65.70
N ILE A 25 121.99 -212.23 65.93
CA ILE A 25 122.26 -210.78 65.94
C ILE A 25 121.91 -210.16 64.59
N TYR A 26 122.37 -210.76 63.48
CA TYR A 26 122.04 -210.30 62.13
C TYR A 26 120.53 -210.26 61.86
N ASN A 27 119.81 -211.33 62.19
CA ASN A 27 118.35 -211.38 62.02
C ASN A 27 117.61 -210.39 62.94
N TYR A 28 118.11 -210.16 64.16
CA TYR A 28 117.56 -209.17 65.09
C TYR A 28 117.77 -207.74 64.58
N ASP A 29 118.95 -207.40 64.10
CA ASP A 29 119.23 -206.08 63.51
C ASP A 29 118.48 -205.88 62.18
N LEU A 30 118.27 -206.93 61.38
CA LEU A 30 117.44 -206.88 60.17
C LEU A 30 115.95 -206.66 60.51
N LEU A 31 115.41 -207.35 61.51
CA LEU A 31 114.05 -207.11 62.04
C LEU A 31 113.90 -205.67 62.55
N LYS A 32 114.86 -205.20 63.34
CA LYS A 32 114.90 -203.83 63.86
C LYS A 32 115.01 -202.78 62.75
N SER A 33 115.76 -203.05 61.68
CA SER A 33 115.83 -202.17 60.50
C SER A 33 114.50 -202.16 59.74
N ARG A 34 113.86 -203.32 59.54
CA ARG A 34 112.51 -203.42 58.96
C ARG A 34 111.50 -202.60 59.77
N ASP A 35 111.52 -202.71 61.09
CA ASP A 35 110.55 -202.03 61.96
C ASP A 35 110.78 -200.50 61.97
N CYS A 36 112.04 -200.05 61.86
CA CYS A 36 112.37 -198.65 61.59
C CYS A 36 111.89 -198.18 60.20
N GLU A 37 111.90 -199.03 59.18
CA GLU A 37 111.35 -198.69 57.85
C GLU A 37 109.83 -198.67 57.84
N LEU A 38 109.16 -199.62 58.49
CA LEU A 38 107.71 -199.64 58.66
C LEU A 38 107.23 -198.37 59.36
N ALA A 39 107.88 -197.96 60.46
CA ALA A 39 107.57 -196.70 61.14
C ALA A 39 107.77 -195.45 60.23
N ARG A 40 108.76 -195.46 59.33
CA ARG A 40 108.93 -194.39 58.31
C ARG A 40 107.81 -194.41 57.26
N TYR A 41 107.37 -195.59 56.82
CA TYR A 41 106.25 -195.71 55.88
C TYR A 41 104.93 -195.28 56.53
N GLU A 42 104.66 -195.66 57.78
CA GLU A 42 103.50 -195.19 58.55
C GLU A 42 103.51 -193.67 58.68
N GLN A 43 104.62 -193.08 59.12
CA GLN A 43 104.77 -191.62 59.20
C GLN A 43 104.59 -190.93 57.83
N THR A 44 105.07 -191.54 56.75
CA THR A 44 104.91 -191.01 55.39
C THR A 44 103.44 -191.09 54.93
N VAL A 45 102.76 -192.19 55.23
CA VAL A 45 101.33 -192.39 54.95
C VAL A 45 100.46 -191.40 55.72
N ASP A 46 100.76 -191.13 56.99
CA ASP A 46 100.00 -190.16 57.81
C ASP A 46 100.26 -188.70 57.38
N ASN A 47 101.49 -188.38 56.95
CA ASN A 47 101.78 -187.12 56.28
C ASN A 47 100.98 -186.98 54.98
N LEU A 48 100.90 -188.02 54.15
CA LEU A 48 100.12 -188.00 52.91
C LEU A 48 98.61 -187.89 53.15
N LYS A 49 98.03 -188.60 54.13
CA LYS A 49 96.64 -188.40 54.57
C LYS A 49 96.39 -186.94 54.97
N THR A 50 97.31 -186.35 55.73
CA THR A 50 97.22 -184.95 56.19
C THR A 50 97.29 -183.95 55.02
N ILE A 51 98.07 -184.25 53.98
CA ILE A 51 98.12 -183.42 52.76
C ILE A 51 96.84 -183.57 51.93
N LEU A 52 96.32 -184.80 51.77
CA LEU A 52 95.08 -185.05 51.03
C LEU A 52 93.88 -184.34 51.68
N LEU A 53 93.71 -184.47 53.00
CA LEU A 53 92.62 -183.78 53.73
C LEU A 53 92.69 -182.25 53.59
N LYS A 54 93.88 -181.66 53.48
CA LYS A 54 94.05 -180.22 53.19
C LYS A 54 93.68 -179.88 51.75
N ARG A 55 94.11 -180.70 50.77
CA ARG A 55 93.73 -180.52 49.36
C ARG A 55 92.22 -180.68 49.15
N ASP A 56 91.56 -181.62 49.82
CA ASP A 56 90.11 -181.80 49.74
C ASP A 56 89.34 -180.62 50.35
N ALA A 57 89.85 -180.03 51.44
CA ALA A 57 89.32 -178.77 51.99
C ALA A 57 89.50 -177.59 51.03
N GLU A 58 90.73 -177.36 50.52
CA GLU A 58 91.02 -176.32 49.52
C GLU A 58 90.15 -176.46 48.26
N ILE A 59 89.97 -177.68 47.75
CA ILE A 59 89.09 -177.97 46.59
C ILE A 59 87.62 -177.65 46.92
N SER A 60 87.17 -177.88 48.16
CA SER A 60 85.82 -177.57 48.59
C SER A 60 85.59 -176.05 48.71
N GLU A 61 86.55 -175.32 49.29
CA GLU A 61 86.53 -173.85 49.37
C GLU A 61 86.56 -173.21 47.96
N LEU A 62 87.38 -173.74 47.05
CA LEU A 62 87.45 -173.28 45.66
C LEU A 62 86.17 -173.56 44.87
N ARG A 63 85.46 -174.66 45.15
CA ARG A 63 84.14 -174.94 44.55
C ARG A 63 83.10 -173.93 45.01
N VAL A 64 82.95 -173.73 46.32
CA VAL A 64 82.02 -172.72 46.88
C VAL A 64 82.34 -171.32 46.35
N SER A 65 83.63 -170.98 46.20
CA SER A 65 84.07 -169.71 45.61
C SER A 65 83.71 -169.58 44.13
N LEU A 66 83.83 -170.66 43.35
CA LEU A 66 83.45 -170.69 41.93
C LEU A 66 81.93 -170.60 41.75
N ASP A 67 81.16 -171.32 42.57
CA ASP A 67 79.71 -171.31 42.56
C ASP A 67 79.18 -169.89 42.87
N GLN A 68 79.71 -169.23 43.91
CA GLN A 68 79.37 -167.84 44.25
C GLN A 68 79.72 -166.87 43.12
N VAL A 69 80.93 -166.94 42.54
CA VAL A 69 81.33 -166.06 41.42
C VAL A 69 80.46 -166.28 40.18
N THR A 70 79.95 -167.50 39.98
CA THR A 70 79.03 -167.83 38.87
C THR A 70 77.63 -167.24 39.12
N GLU A 71 77.12 -167.32 40.36
CA GLU A 71 75.85 -166.70 40.75
C GLU A 71 75.93 -165.16 40.71
N ASP A 72 77.02 -164.57 41.20
CA ASP A 72 77.29 -163.12 41.14
C ASP A 72 77.37 -162.65 39.68
N PHE A 73 78.03 -163.42 38.80
CA PHE A 73 78.14 -163.11 37.38
C PHE A 73 76.76 -163.12 36.68
N HIS A 74 75.97 -164.18 36.84
CA HIS A 74 74.63 -164.23 36.24
C HIS A 74 73.67 -163.19 36.85
N THR A 75 73.81 -162.88 38.14
CA THR A 75 73.08 -161.78 38.77
C THR A 75 73.46 -160.43 38.16
N SER A 76 74.75 -160.21 37.89
CA SER A 76 75.26 -159.01 37.20
C SER A 76 74.77 -158.91 35.75
N GLU A 77 74.80 -160.00 34.97
CA GLU A 77 74.23 -160.05 33.62
C GLU A 77 72.74 -159.71 33.61
N LEU A 78 71.96 -160.30 34.53
CA LEU A 78 70.53 -160.05 34.67
C LEU A 78 70.26 -158.59 35.10
N CYS A 79 71.08 -158.02 35.98
CA CYS A 79 71.00 -156.61 36.35
C CYS A 79 71.30 -155.69 35.16
N ALA A 80 72.35 -155.98 34.38
CA ALA A 80 72.71 -155.21 33.19
C ALA A 80 71.61 -155.26 32.12
N LEU A 81 71.02 -156.44 31.88
CA LEU A 81 69.89 -156.61 30.97
C LEU A 81 68.66 -155.82 31.44
N ASN A 82 68.32 -155.88 32.72
CA ASN A 82 67.21 -155.13 33.33
C ASN A 82 67.41 -153.61 33.29
N TRP A 83 68.65 -153.13 33.46
CA TRP A 83 68.97 -151.71 33.28
C TRP A 83 68.86 -151.27 31.82
N LYS A 84 69.33 -152.10 30.88
CA LYS A 84 69.22 -151.83 29.45
C LYS A 84 67.76 -151.75 28.99
N THR A 85 66.92 -152.72 29.33
CA THR A 85 65.50 -152.72 28.94
C THR A 85 64.74 -151.54 29.55
N ARG A 86 64.98 -151.20 30.82
CA ARG A 86 64.41 -150.00 31.46
C ARG A 86 64.86 -148.71 30.80
N PHE A 87 66.14 -148.58 30.45
CA PHE A 87 66.65 -147.42 29.74
C PHE A 87 66.05 -147.29 28.33
N GLU A 88 65.92 -148.40 27.59
CA GLU A 88 65.28 -148.43 26.28
C GLU A 88 63.77 -148.12 26.37
N GLU A 89 63.07 -148.52 27.44
CA GLU A 89 61.69 -148.12 27.70
C GLU A 89 61.55 -146.63 28.02
N GLU A 90 62.32 -146.10 28.97
CA GLU A 90 62.25 -144.67 29.33
C GLU A 90 62.69 -143.77 28.19
N SER A 91 63.69 -144.17 27.39
CA SER A 91 64.07 -143.46 26.17
C SER A 91 62.91 -143.42 25.15
N ARG A 92 62.19 -144.55 24.96
CA ARG A 92 60.98 -144.58 24.11
C ARG A 92 59.83 -143.73 24.68
N ARG A 93 59.61 -143.74 26.00
CA ARG A 93 58.62 -142.88 26.68
C ARG A 93 58.93 -141.40 26.48
N ALA A 94 60.18 -141.00 26.72
CA ALA A 94 60.64 -139.63 26.56
C ALA A 94 60.51 -139.13 25.10
N VAL A 95 60.93 -139.93 24.11
CA VAL A 95 60.80 -139.59 22.68
C VAL A 95 59.33 -139.47 22.26
N ALA A 96 58.45 -140.35 22.75
CA ALA A 96 57.01 -140.25 22.49
C ALA A 96 56.40 -138.97 23.10
N GLN A 97 56.70 -138.69 24.38
CA GLN A 97 56.26 -137.47 25.07
C GLN A 97 56.78 -136.20 24.39
N GLU A 98 58.04 -136.18 23.95
CA GLU A 98 58.62 -135.05 23.23
C GLU A 98 57.96 -134.85 21.86
N ALA A 99 57.66 -135.93 21.14
CA ALA A 99 56.92 -135.87 19.87
C ALA A 99 55.49 -135.34 20.05
N ASP A 100 54.78 -135.75 21.11
CA ASP A 100 53.43 -135.28 21.39
C ASP A 100 53.39 -133.84 21.91
N LEU A 101 54.38 -133.42 22.71
CA LEU A 101 54.57 -132.01 23.08
C LEU A 101 54.87 -131.14 21.86
N ARG A 102 55.69 -131.62 20.90
CA ARG A 102 55.89 -130.93 19.61
C ARG A 102 54.58 -130.79 18.84
N LYS A 103 53.81 -131.88 18.65
CA LYS A 103 52.49 -131.85 17.97
C LYS A 103 51.54 -130.85 18.64
N ALA A 104 51.46 -130.86 19.97
CA ALA A 104 50.62 -129.94 20.73
C ALA A 104 51.04 -128.48 20.54
N SER A 105 52.35 -128.20 20.60
CA SER A 105 52.91 -126.86 20.33
C SER A 105 52.61 -126.39 18.91
N THR A 106 52.87 -127.21 17.87
CA THR A 106 52.57 -126.87 16.48
C THR A 106 51.06 -126.63 16.26
N THR A 107 50.20 -127.43 16.90
CA THR A 107 48.74 -127.27 16.84
C THR A 107 48.28 -125.97 17.51
N ALA A 108 48.88 -125.59 18.65
CA ALA A 108 48.59 -124.33 19.33
C ALA A 108 49.04 -123.12 18.50
N LEU A 109 50.21 -123.20 17.86
CA LEU A 109 50.71 -122.15 16.97
C LEU A 109 49.85 -121.98 15.71
N SER A 110 49.36 -123.08 15.10
CA SER A 110 48.41 -123.03 13.97
C SER A 110 47.13 -122.30 14.38
N LYS A 111 46.49 -122.72 15.48
CA LYS A 111 45.27 -122.09 16.00
C LYS A 111 45.46 -120.62 16.37
N LEU A 112 46.63 -120.25 16.89
CA LEU A 112 46.95 -118.85 17.18
C LEU A 112 47.04 -118.03 15.88
N ALA A 113 47.78 -118.51 14.88
CA ALA A 113 47.91 -117.86 13.57
C ALA A 113 46.56 -117.77 12.83
N GLU A 114 45.74 -118.81 12.89
CA GLU A 114 44.36 -118.83 12.37
C GLU A 114 43.52 -117.74 13.06
N SER A 115 43.52 -117.67 14.40
CA SER A 115 42.77 -116.67 15.16
C SER A 115 43.26 -115.24 14.90
N GLU A 116 44.57 -115.03 14.77
CA GLU A 116 45.15 -113.74 14.44
C GLU A 116 44.78 -113.33 13.01
N SER A 117 44.78 -114.26 12.05
CA SER A 117 44.33 -113.99 10.68
C SER A 117 42.85 -113.59 10.63
N ALA A 118 42.00 -114.22 11.43
CA ALA A 118 40.57 -113.91 11.50
C ALA A 118 40.31 -112.53 12.10
N GLU A 119 40.97 -112.17 13.21
CA GLU A 119 40.85 -110.83 13.81
C GLU A 119 41.51 -109.75 12.93
N ARG A 120 42.63 -110.02 12.25
CA ARG A 120 43.19 -109.11 11.22
C ARG A 120 42.17 -108.86 10.10
N CYS A 121 41.49 -109.90 9.60
CA CYS A 121 40.45 -109.75 8.58
C CYS A 121 39.24 -108.95 9.09
N ARG A 122 38.81 -109.20 10.33
CA ARG A 122 37.73 -108.47 11.00
C ARG A 122 38.06 -106.98 11.17
N LEU A 123 39.25 -106.67 11.67
CA LEU A 123 39.72 -105.29 11.86
C LEU A 123 39.86 -104.56 10.53
N ASN A 124 40.41 -105.19 9.49
CA ASN A 124 40.46 -104.62 8.15
C ASN A 124 39.06 -104.32 7.61
N ALA A 125 38.10 -105.24 7.76
CA ALA A 125 36.72 -105.02 7.35
C ALA A 125 36.03 -103.89 8.14
N GLN A 126 36.39 -103.69 9.41
CA GLN A 126 35.92 -102.55 10.21
C GLN A 126 36.56 -101.23 9.76
N ILE A 127 37.85 -101.22 9.44
CA ILE A 127 38.57 -100.05 8.89
C ILE A 127 37.92 -99.61 7.57
N THR A 128 37.68 -100.54 6.63
CA THR A 128 37.05 -100.22 5.34
C THR A 128 35.63 -99.66 5.50
N ARG A 129 34.85 -100.16 6.46
CA ARG A 129 33.52 -99.57 6.79
C ARG A 129 33.66 -98.15 7.30
N LEU A 130 34.50 -97.91 8.30
CA LEU A 130 34.71 -96.59 8.87
C LEU A 130 35.28 -95.59 7.85
N GLN A 131 36.09 -96.05 6.88
CA GLN A 131 36.54 -95.23 5.75
C GLN A 131 35.36 -94.82 4.86
N ALA A 132 34.50 -95.76 4.46
CA ALA A 132 33.30 -95.47 3.68
C ALA A 132 32.31 -94.56 4.43
N ASP A 133 32.13 -94.75 5.74
CA ASP A 133 31.29 -93.89 6.57
C ASP A 133 31.83 -92.46 6.62
N ILE A 134 33.15 -92.28 6.82
CA ILE A 134 33.83 -90.97 6.79
C ILE A 134 33.71 -90.29 5.42
N GLU A 135 33.82 -91.05 4.32
CA GLU A 135 33.64 -90.52 2.96
C GLU A 135 32.18 -90.13 2.69
N ALA A 136 31.21 -90.91 3.17
CA ALA A 136 29.78 -90.61 3.07
C ALA A 136 29.35 -89.40 3.92
N GLU A 137 29.95 -89.18 5.09
CA GLU A 137 29.75 -87.95 5.88
C GLU A 137 30.43 -86.74 5.23
N ARG A 138 31.65 -86.89 4.67
CA ARG A 138 32.32 -85.82 3.90
C ARG A 138 31.50 -85.38 2.69
N ALA A 139 30.94 -86.32 1.94
CA ALA A 139 30.09 -86.04 0.78
C ALA A 139 28.79 -85.30 1.20
N ARG A 140 28.15 -85.72 2.29
CA ARG A 140 26.98 -85.03 2.85
C ARG A 140 27.32 -83.61 3.32
N ALA A 141 28.39 -83.44 4.08
CA ALA A 141 28.86 -82.13 4.53
C ALA A 141 29.23 -81.18 3.36
N SER A 142 29.81 -81.69 2.26
CA SER A 142 30.05 -80.88 1.06
C SER A 142 28.74 -80.43 0.43
N ASN A 143 27.79 -81.34 0.20
CA ASN A 143 26.49 -81.04 -0.38
C ASN A 143 25.68 -80.04 0.48
N ASP A 144 25.72 -80.19 1.81
CA ASP A 144 25.04 -79.29 2.75
C ASP A 144 25.66 -77.87 2.73
N LEU A 145 27.00 -77.77 2.65
CA LEU A 145 27.70 -76.49 2.50
C LEU A 145 27.45 -75.85 1.13
N GLU A 146 27.45 -76.63 0.04
CA GLU A 146 27.15 -76.16 -1.31
C GLU A 146 25.70 -75.67 -1.42
N SER A 147 24.75 -76.39 -0.81
CA SER A 147 23.34 -75.98 -0.68
C SER A 147 23.19 -74.68 0.12
N ALA A 148 23.85 -74.58 1.28
CA ALA A 148 23.82 -73.38 2.11
C ALA A 148 24.46 -72.17 1.40
N LEU A 149 25.54 -72.36 0.64
CA LEU A 149 26.16 -71.33 -0.19
C LEU A 149 25.25 -70.91 -1.35
N ALA A 150 24.59 -71.86 -2.02
CA ALA A 150 23.63 -71.58 -3.08
C ALA A 150 22.42 -70.79 -2.54
N GLU A 151 21.86 -71.17 -1.38
CA GLU A 151 20.81 -70.39 -0.73
C GLU A 151 21.28 -68.99 -0.30
N ALA A 152 22.49 -68.87 0.24
CA ALA A 152 23.05 -67.58 0.65
C ALA A 152 23.26 -66.64 -0.55
N ALA A 153 23.80 -67.16 -1.65
CA ALA A 153 23.95 -66.43 -2.91
C ALA A 153 22.58 -66.03 -3.49
N ARG A 154 21.58 -66.93 -3.43
CA ARG A 154 20.19 -66.64 -3.86
C ARG A 154 19.57 -65.51 -3.03
N ARG A 155 19.66 -65.57 -1.69
CA ARG A 155 19.17 -64.52 -0.77
C ARG A 155 19.91 -63.19 -0.99
N ALA A 156 21.22 -63.22 -1.23
CA ALA A 156 22.00 -62.01 -1.53
C ALA A 156 21.59 -61.39 -2.88
N SER A 157 21.33 -62.21 -3.91
CA SER A 157 20.83 -61.74 -5.20
C SER A 157 19.41 -61.15 -5.09
N GLU A 158 18.51 -61.79 -4.33
CA GLU A 158 17.18 -61.25 -4.02
C GLU A 158 17.27 -59.90 -3.30
N ALA A 159 18.13 -59.79 -2.28
CA ALA A 159 18.35 -58.54 -1.54
C ALA A 159 18.95 -57.43 -2.41
N SER A 160 19.89 -57.75 -3.31
CA SER A 160 20.46 -56.78 -4.26
C SER A 160 19.40 -56.29 -5.25
N ALA A 161 18.64 -57.21 -5.86
CA ALA A 161 17.59 -56.86 -6.80
C ALA A 161 16.48 -56.01 -6.15
N GLU A 162 16.18 -56.24 -4.87
CA GLU A 162 15.24 -55.43 -4.12
C GLU A 162 15.82 -54.05 -3.74
N ALA A 163 17.10 -53.98 -3.35
CA ALA A 163 17.79 -52.71 -3.13
C ALA A 163 17.82 -51.85 -4.41
N ASP A 164 18.07 -52.45 -5.59
CA ASP A 164 18.04 -51.74 -6.87
C ASP A 164 16.62 -51.26 -7.25
N ARG A 165 15.55 -52.04 -6.97
CA ARG A 165 14.16 -51.57 -7.11
C ARG A 165 13.88 -50.37 -6.21
N GLN A 166 14.29 -50.44 -4.94
CA GLN A 166 14.09 -49.34 -3.99
C GLN A 166 14.89 -48.10 -4.40
N ARG A 167 16.11 -48.28 -4.93
CA ARG A 167 16.93 -47.20 -5.49
C ARG A 167 16.22 -46.53 -6.67
N LEU A 168 15.69 -47.31 -7.63
CA LEU A 168 14.93 -46.79 -8.77
C LEU A 168 13.65 -46.03 -8.32
N VAL A 169 12.92 -46.55 -7.33
CA VAL A 169 11.74 -45.87 -6.77
C VAL A 169 12.12 -44.54 -6.09
N LEU A 170 13.29 -44.47 -5.46
CA LEU A 170 13.82 -43.23 -4.88
C LEU A 170 14.29 -42.26 -5.98
N GLU A 171 15.02 -42.72 -6.99
CA GLU A 171 15.45 -41.95 -8.17
C GLU A 171 14.25 -41.33 -8.92
N MET A 172 13.18 -42.09 -9.11
CA MET A 172 11.92 -41.59 -9.70
C MET A 172 11.23 -40.55 -8.81
N ARG A 173 11.30 -40.70 -7.47
CA ARG A 173 10.73 -39.73 -6.53
C ARG A 173 11.55 -38.44 -6.45
N THR A 174 12.87 -38.51 -6.49
CA THR A 174 13.73 -37.31 -6.54
C THR A 174 13.52 -36.57 -7.85
N ALA A 175 13.52 -37.28 -8.99
CA ALA A 175 13.22 -36.65 -10.28
C ALA A 175 11.85 -35.95 -10.27
N ALA A 176 10.78 -36.62 -9.82
CA ALA A 176 9.46 -36.01 -9.73
C ALA A 176 9.38 -34.80 -8.78
N ALA A 177 10.21 -34.77 -7.72
CA ALA A 177 10.30 -33.65 -6.79
C ALA A 177 11.11 -32.47 -7.36
N GLU A 178 12.20 -32.74 -8.09
CA GLU A 178 12.97 -31.73 -8.82
C GLU A 178 12.12 -31.07 -9.92
N ASP A 179 11.39 -31.90 -10.67
CA ASP A 179 10.46 -31.53 -11.72
C ASP A 179 9.29 -30.67 -11.17
N ALA A 180 8.80 -30.98 -9.96
CA ALA A 180 7.84 -30.15 -9.24
C ALA A 180 8.45 -28.83 -8.71
N ALA A 181 9.69 -28.86 -8.24
CA ALA A 181 10.41 -27.67 -7.79
C ALA A 181 10.73 -26.73 -8.95
N ASP A 182 11.05 -27.23 -10.14
CA ASP A 182 11.29 -26.42 -11.33
C ASP A 182 9.99 -25.82 -11.90
N ARG A 183 8.88 -26.57 -11.89
CA ARG A 183 7.54 -25.97 -12.13
C ARG A 183 7.23 -24.85 -11.13
N ALA A 184 7.51 -25.05 -9.85
CA ALA A 184 7.32 -24.01 -8.83
C ALA A 184 8.23 -22.78 -9.06
N LYS A 185 9.50 -22.98 -9.45
CA LYS A 185 10.42 -21.87 -9.83
C LYS A 185 9.92 -21.11 -11.06
N GLN A 186 9.38 -21.81 -12.06
CA GLN A 186 8.78 -21.18 -13.24
C GLN A 186 7.54 -20.35 -12.85
N GLU A 187 6.65 -20.89 -12.02
CA GLU A 187 5.46 -20.17 -11.56
C GLU A 187 5.82 -18.97 -10.68
N ILE A 188 6.82 -19.09 -9.79
CA ILE A 188 7.34 -17.95 -9.01
C ILE A 188 7.88 -16.85 -9.94
N ARG A 189 8.62 -17.20 -11.00
CA ARG A 189 9.07 -16.22 -12.01
C ARG A 189 7.90 -15.57 -12.74
N ARG A 190 6.89 -16.36 -13.13
CA ARG A 190 5.66 -15.89 -13.80
C ARG A 190 4.91 -14.88 -12.93
N LEU A 191 4.64 -15.23 -11.67
CA LEU A 191 3.99 -14.37 -10.67
C LEU A 191 4.83 -13.13 -10.33
N THR A 192 6.16 -13.24 -10.29
CA THR A 192 7.05 -12.09 -10.06
C THR A 192 6.98 -11.11 -11.25
N GLN A 193 6.91 -11.62 -12.48
CA GLN A 193 6.75 -10.80 -13.68
C GLN A 193 5.36 -10.15 -13.74
N GLU A 194 4.29 -10.89 -13.40
CA GLU A 194 2.94 -10.33 -13.27
C GLU A 194 2.89 -9.23 -12.21
N LEU A 195 3.45 -9.47 -11.02
CA LEU A 195 3.55 -8.49 -9.94
C LEU A 195 4.34 -7.25 -10.36
N GLN A 196 5.44 -7.42 -11.10
CA GLN A 196 6.22 -6.29 -11.64
C GLN A 196 5.38 -5.49 -12.64
N THR A 197 4.74 -6.13 -13.63
CA THR A 197 3.88 -5.41 -14.58
C THR A 197 2.67 -4.73 -13.93
N SER A 198 2.11 -5.33 -12.87
CA SER A 198 1.03 -4.74 -12.07
C SER A 198 1.54 -3.57 -11.23
N SER A 199 2.76 -3.64 -10.70
CA SER A 199 3.44 -2.54 -10.00
C SER A 199 3.70 -1.37 -10.95
N ASP A 200 4.24 -1.63 -12.15
CA ASP A 200 4.50 -0.63 -13.17
C ASP A 200 3.20 0.03 -13.65
N ALA A 201 2.13 -0.75 -13.84
CA ALA A 201 0.79 -0.22 -14.14
C ALA A 201 0.22 0.61 -12.97
N PHE A 202 0.38 0.18 -11.72
CA PHE A 202 -0.03 0.93 -10.54
C PHE A 202 0.76 2.24 -10.39
N ASN A 203 2.06 2.23 -10.69
CA ASN A 203 2.91 3.42 -10.71
C ASN A 203 2.50 4.40 -11.82
N ALA A 204 2.14 3.89 -13.00
CA ALA A 204 1.60 4.71 -14.08
C ALA A 204 0.24 5.34 -13.71
N ILE A 205 -0.68 4.58 -13.12
CA ILE A 205 -1.96 5.08 -12.61
C ILE A 205 -1.74 6.11 -11.49
N THR A 206 -0.80 5.85 -10.58
CA THR A 206 -0.46 6.79 -9.48
C THR A 206 0.13 8.10 -10.03
N SER A 207 0.95 8.02 -11.08
CA SER A 207 1.48 9.18 -11.79
C SER A 207 0.37 9.97 -12.51
N GLU A 208 -0.57 9.28 -13.19
CA GLU A 208 -1.73 9.96 -13.78
C GLU A 208 -2.61 10.60 -12.71
N VAL A 209 -2.92 9.90 -11.62
CA VAL A 209 -3.72 10.44 -10.49
C VAL A 209 -3.02 11.67 -9.88
N ALA A 210 -1.70 11.66 -9.73
CA ALA A 210 -0.94 12.83 -9.28
C ALA A 210 -1.05 14.01 -10.27
N ALA A 211 -0.95 13.74 -11.57
CA ALA A 211 -1.11 14.76 -12.62
C ALA A 211 -2.54 15.32 -12.69
N LYS A 212 -3.58 14.47 -12.57
CA LYS A 212 -4.99 14.92 -12.47
C LYS A 212 -5.20 15.73 -11.20
N SER A 213 -4.64 15.31 -10.06
CA SER A 213 -4.74 16.03 -8.78
C SER A 213 -4.10 17.42 -8.88
N GLN A 214 -2.92 17.53 -9.50
CA GLN A 214 -2.28 18.82 -9.76
C GLN A 214 -3.12 19.70 -10.71
N ALA A 215 -3.71 19.12 -11.76
CA ALA A 215 -4.62 19.85 -12.66
C ALA A 215 -5.91 20.31 -11.94
N VAL A 216 -6.46 19.50 -11.04
CA VAL A 216 -7.60 19.89 -10.18
C VAL A 216 -7.20 21.04 -9.26
N GLN A 217 -6.05 20.99 -8.59
CA GLN A 217 -5.56 22.09 -7.75
C GLN A 217 -5.36 23.39 -8.55
N GLN A 218 -4.86 23.31 -9.80
CA GLN A 218 -4.76 24.46 -10.70
C GLN A 218 -6.14 25.02 -11.07
N LEU A 219 -7.11 24.15 -11.41
CA LEU A 219 -8.49 24.56 -11.70
C LEU A 219 -9.20 25.14 -10.47
N GLU A 220 -8.97 24.62 -9.26
CA GLU A 220 -9.47 25.20 -8.01
C GLU A 220 -8.86 26.58 -7.73
N GLY A 221 -7.59 26.79 -8.06
CA GLY A 221 -6.93 28.10 -8.06
C GLY A 221 -7.62 29.07 -9.01
N GLN A 222 -7.77 28.69 -10.28
CA GLN A 222 -8.48 29.49 -11.28
C GLN A 222 -9.93 29.77 -10.89
N ILE A 223 -10.64 28.82 -10.25
CA ILE A 223 -12.01 29.02 -9.75
C ILE A 223 -12.04 30.02 -8.59
N LYS A 224 -11.00 30.07 -7.72
CA LYS A 224 -10.88 31.12 -6.69
C LYS A 224 -10.62 32.49 -7.32
N GLU A 225 -9.65 32.59 -8.22
CA GLU A 225 -9.35 33.83 -8.95
C GLU A 225 -10.58 34.35 -9.73
N LEU A 226 -11.30 33.46 -10.41
CA LEU A 226 -12.54 33.80 -11.13
C LEU A 226 -13.65 34.24 -10.16
N ARG A 227 -13.80 33.61 -8.99
CA ARG A 227 -14.76 34.06 -7.95
C ARG A 227 -14.38 35.41 -7.35
N GLU A 228 -13.10 35.69 -7.17
CA GLU A 228 -12.62 37.00 -6.70
C GLU A 228 -12.83 38.09 -7.76
N SER A 229 -12.54 37.79 -9.04
CA SER A 229 -12.81 38.69 -10.15
C SER A 229 -14.31 38.94 -10.36
N LEU A 230 -15.16 37.92 -10.15
CA LEU A 230 -16.62 38.05 -10.13
C LEU A 230 -17.06 38.96 -8.98
N ALA A 231 -16.57 38.76 -7.76
CA ALA A 231 -16.91 39.62 -6.62
C ALA A 231 -16.43 41.08 -6.79
N LEU A 232 -15.35 41.30 -7.54
CA LEU A 232 -14.91 42.64 -7.96
C LEU A 232 -15.83 43.21 -9.06
N ALA A 233 -16.25 42.41 -10.03
CA ALA A 233 -17.20 42.80 -11.07
C ALA A 233 -18.60 43.11 -10.51
N GLU A 234 -19.07 42.37 -9.49
CA GLU A 234 -20.32 42.65 -8.78
C GLU A 234 -20.24 43.93 -7.94
N LYS A 235 -19.09 44.21 -7.32
CA LYS A 235 -18.83 45.52 -6.67
C LYS A 235 -18.81 46.66 -7.70
N ALA A 236 -18.18 46.47 -8.85
CA ALA A 236 -18.18 47.46 -9.93
C ALA A 236 -19.58 47.67 -10.52
N LYS A 237 -20.35 46.58 -10.74
CA LYS A 237 -21.74 46.63 -11.19
C LYS A 237 -22.63 47.35 -10.19
N SER A 238 -22.59 46.98 -8.90
CA SER A 238 -23.40 47.65 -7.88
C SER A 238 -23.03 49.14 -7.71
N ALA A 239 -21.76 49.52 -7.90
CA ALA A 239 -21.37 50.92 -8.00
C ALA A 239 -21.93 51.63 -9.25
N CYS A 240 -22.02 50.94 -10.39
CA CYS A 240 -22.68 51.43 -11.60
C CYS A 240 -24.21 51.53 -11.43
N ASP A 241 -24.87 50.53 -10.85
CA ASP A 241 -26.31 50.52 -10.56
C ASP A 241 -26.68 51.64 -9.56
N LEU A 242 -25.83 51.91 -8.57
CA LEU A 242 -25.93 53.09 -7.69
C LEU A 242 -25.72 54.41 -8.45
N LYS A 243 -24.81 54.47 -9.43
CA LYS A 243 -24.58 55.65 -10.27
C LYS A 243 -25.77 55.89 -11.22
N ILE A 244 -26.33 54.84 -11.82
CA ILE A 244 -27.57 54.86 -12.61
C ILE A 244 -28.73 55.33 -11.73
N SER A 245 -28.92 54.77 -10.54
CA SER A 245 -29.97 55.18 -9.60
C SER A 245 -29.86 56.67 -9.19
N ARG A 246 -28.63 57.19 -9.05
CA ARG A 246 -28.36 58.62 -8.81
C ARG A 246 -28.67 59.49 -10.04
N LEU A 247 -28.34 59.03 -11.24
CA LEU A 247 -28.66 59.73 -12.49
C LEU A 247 -30.16 59.71 -12.79
N GLU A 248 -30.85 58.59 -12.54
CA GLU A 248 -32.30 58.47 -12.66
C GLU A 248 -33.05 59.35 -11.66
N SER A 249 -32.62 59.39 -10.39
CA SER A 249 -33.25 60.26 -9.39
C SER A 249 -33.00 61.74 -9.70
N ARG A 250 -31.79 62.09 -10.16
CA ARG A 250 -31.49 63.41 -10.71
C ARG A 250 -32.39 63.75 -11.91
N HIS A 251 -32.46 62.90 -12.93
CA HIS A 251 -33.31 63.09 -14.10
C HIS A 251 -34.81 63.15 -13.73
N LYS A 252 -35.27 62.36 -12.75
CA LYS A 252 -36.64 62.45 -12.19
C LYS A 252 -36.88 63.78 -11.46
N SER A 253 -35.87 64.37 -10.82
CA SER A 253 -35.97 65.72 -10.22
C SER A 253 -35.90 66.85 -11.25
N GLU A 254 -35.01 66.77 -12.24
CA GLU A 254 -34.89 67.75 -13.34
C GLU A 254 -36.16 67.73 -14.20
N LYS A 255 -36.66 66.55 -14.56
CA LYS A 255 -37.97 66.39 -15.22
C LYS A 255 -39.10 66.99 -14.39
N LYS A 256 -39.10 66.84 -13.06
CA LYS A 256 -40.11 67.46 -12.17
C LYS A 256 -39.96 68.98 -12.06
N SER A 257 -38.75 69.54 -12.20
CA SER A 257 -38.56 70.99 -12.32
C SER A 257 -39.13 71.48 -13.64
N LEU A 258 -38.75 70.83 -14.74
CA LEU A 258 -39.20 71.17 -16.09
C LEU A 258 -40.72 71.01 -16.27
N THR A 259 -41.40 70.03 -15.65
CA THR A 259 -42.88 70.02 -15.66
C THR A 259 -43.50 71.09 -14.78
N LYS A 260 -42.86 71.54 -13.69
CA LYS A 260 -43.34 72.69 -12.91
C LYS A 260 -43.16 73.99 -13.67
N GLU A 261 -42.00 74.20 -14.30
CA GLU A 261 -41.71 75.34 -15.16
C GLU A 261 -42.66 75.37 -16.37
N LEU A 262 -42.92 74.22 -17.02
CA LEU A 262 -43.94 74.12 -18.06
C LEU A 262 -45.38 74.34 -17.56
N HIS A 263 -45.69 74.04 -16.30
CA HIS A 263 -46.99 74.37 -15.71
C HIS A 263 -47.11 75.87 -15.47
N ALA A 264 -46.10 76.48 -14.84
CA ALA A 264 -46.02 77.91 -14.60
C ALA A 264 -46.01 78.74 -15.91
N LEU A 265 -45.32 78.24 -16.95
CA LEU A 265 -45.31 78.85 -18.29
C LEU A 265 -46.64 78.67 -19.03
N ARG A 266 -47.37 77.58 -18.81
CA ARG A 266 -48.74 77.41 -19.33
C ARG A 266 -49.76 78.25 -18.56
N GLU A 267 -49.55 78.45 -17.27
CA GLU A 267 -50.36 79.35 -16.45
C GLU A 267 -50.09 80.81 -16.80
N SER A 268 -48.83 81.21 -17.05
CA SER A 268 -48.54 82.55 -17.57
C SER A 268 -48.98 82.72 -19.02
N GLU A 269 -48.87 81.72 -19.90
CA GLU A 269 -49.46 81.73 -21.24
C GLU A 269 -50.99 81.88 -21.18
N LYS A 270 -51.65 81.21 -20.23
CA LYS A 270 -53.09 81.33 -20.00
C LYS A 270 -53.47 82.71 -19.47
N MET A 271 -52.73 83.24 -18.49
CA MET A 271 -52.92 84.61 -17.97
C MET A 271 -52.72 85.64 -19.09
N LEU A 272 -51.62 85.57 -19.84
CA LEU A 272 -51.34 86.46 -20.98
C LEU A 272 -52.38 86.34 -22.09
N LYS A 273 -52.99 85.16 -22.32
CA LYS A 273 -54.14 85.00 -23.24
C LYS A 273 -55.42 85.59 -22.67
N GLN A 274 -55.64 85.56 -21.36
CA GLN A 274 -56.78 86.23 -20.72
C GLN A 274 -56.59 87.76 -20.71
N GLU A 275 -55.36 88.25 -20.52
CA GLU A 275 -54.99 89.67 -20.64
C GLU A 275 -55.08 90.16 -22.09
N LEU A 276 -54.62 89.37 -23.08
CA LEU A 276 -54.87 89.68 -24.50
C LEU A 276 -56.36 89.67 -24.84
N PHE A 277 -57.15 88.78 -24.24
CA PHE A 277 -58.60 88.75 -24.44
C PHE A 277 -59.27 90.01 -23.85
N THR A 278 -58.93 90.41 -22.62
CA THR A 278 -59.50 91.63 -22.02
C THR A 278 -59.01 92.90 -22.70
N VAL A 279 -57.72 93.00 -23.07
CA VAL A 279 -57.16 94.16 -23.81
C VAL A 279 -57.75 94.26 -25.22
N ASN A 280 -57.97 93.14 -25.92
CA ASN A 280 -58.62 93.19 -27.23
C ASN A 280 -60.12 93.53 -27.10
N HIS A 281 -60.78 93.08 -26.03
CA HIS A 281 -62.19 93.41 -25.78
C HIS A 281 -62.39 94.88 -25.38
N THR A 282 -61.51 95.46 -24.56
CA THR A 282 -61.53 96.92 -24.29
C THR A 282 -61.13 97.72 -25.52
N LEU A 283 -60.22 97.23 -26.37
CA LEU A 283 -59.89 97.86 -27.66
C LEU A 283 -61.10 97.86 -28.62
N THR A 284 -61.93 96.80 -28.65
CA THR A 284 -63.20 96.81 -29.39
C THR A 284 -64.22 97.77 -28.77
N SER A 285 -64.36 97.80 -27.44
CA SER A 285 -65.27 98.72 -26.75
C SER A 285 -64.93 100.18 -27.03
N VAL A 286 -63.64 100.56 -26.96
CA VAL A 286 -63.16 101.92 -27.24
C VAL A 286 -63.30 102.27 -28.73
N LYS A 287 -63.21 101.29 -29.65
CA LYS A 287 -63.55 101.51 -31.07
C LYS A 287 -65.03 101.78 -31.27
N GLU A 288 -65.90 101.01 -30.64
CA GLU A 288 -67.35 101.17 -30.73
C GLU A 288 -67.79 102.52 -30.11
N GLU A 289 -67.21 102.92 -28.98
CA GLU A 289 -67.41 104.25 -28.38
C GLU A 289 -66.90 105.39 -29.25
N THR A 290 -65.71 105.26 -29.87
CA THR A 290 -65.16 106.31 -30.74
C THR A 290 -65.86 106.39 -32.11
N GLU A 291 -66.40 105.29 -32.65
CA GLU A 291 -67.30 105.37 -33.81
C GLU A 291 -68.68 105.92 -33.44
N ALA A 292 -69.23 105.60 -32.26
CA ALA A 292 -70.47 106.21 -31.77
C ALA A 292 -70.34 107.73 -31.62
N GLU A 293 -69.26 108.22 -30.98
CA GLU A 293 -69.06 109.66 -30.78
C GLU A 293 -68.68 110.37 -32.09
N LYS A 294 -67.94 109.72 -33.01
CA LYS A 294 -67.74 110.21 -34.39
C LYS A 294 -69.07 110.37 -35.14
N ASN A 295 -69.98 109.39 -35.04
CA ASN A 295 -71.29 109.47 -35.69
C ASN A 295 -72.18 110.55 -35.04
N ARG A 296 -72.10 110.72 -33.72
CA ARG A 296 -72.75 111.82 -33.00
C ARG A 296 -72.23 113.19 -33.45
N LEU A 297 -70.91 113.33 -33.62
CA LEU A 297 -70.28 114.54 -34.15
C LEU A 297 -70.71 114.82 -35.60
N LEU A 298 -70.80 113.80 -36.47
CA LEU A 298 -71.31 113.96 -37.84
C LEU A 298 -72.79 114.40 -37.87
N VAL A 299 -73.63 113.89 -36.97
CA VAL A 299 -75.02 114.37 -36.82
C VAL A 299 -75.05 115.84 -36.34
N SER A 300 -74.16 116.23 -35.44
CA SER A 300 -74.04 117.63 -35.00
C SER A 300 -73.53 118.56 -36.10
N LEU A 301 -72.62 118.08 -36.95
CA LEU A 301 -72.09 118.80 -38.11
C LEU A 301 -73.19 119.02 -39.16
N ALA A 302 -73.95 117.98 -39.49
CA ALA A 302 -75.08 118.08 -40.43
C ALA A 302 -76.19 119.03 -39.92
N ALA A 303 -76.40 119.10 -38.59
CA ALA A 303 -77.31 120.08 -38.00
C ALA A 303 -76.78 121.52 -38.12
N ALA A 304 -75.47 121.73 -37.93
CA ALA A 304 -74.82 123.02 -38.11
C ALA A 304 -74.78 123.47 -39.59
N GLU A 305 -74.51 122.55 -40.52
CA GLU A 305 -74.58 122.81 -41.96
C GLU A 305 -76.00 123.17 -42.40
N LYS A 306 -77.03 122.47 -41.88
CA LYS A 306 -78.43 122.83 -42.15
C LYS A 306 -78.77 124.23 -41.64
N ALA A 307 -78.34 124.59 -40.42
CA ALA A 307 -78.51 125.94 -39.88
C ALA A 307 -77.74 127.00 -40.70
N SER A 308 -76.56 126.66 -41.23
CA SER A 308 -75.79 127.52 -42.16
C SER A 308 -76.54 127.74 -43.49
N ILE A 309 -77.15 126.69 -44.05
CA ILE A 309 -77.96 126.76 -45.27
C ILE A 309 -79.26 127.54 -45.05
N GLU A 310 -79.87 127.47 -43.86
CA GLU A 310 -81.07 128.25 -43.53
C GLU A 310 -80.76 129.72 -43.26
N THR A 311 -79.63 130.03 -42.59
CA THR A 311 -79.19 131.41 -42.34
C THR A 311 -78.63 132.11 -43.59
N THR A 312 -77.96 131.40 -44.51
CA THR A 312 -77.56 131.96 -45.82
C THR A 312 -78.77 132.28 -46.69
N LYS A 313 -79.80 131.42 -46.74
CA LYS A 313 -81.07 131.72 -47.43
C LYS A 313 -81.79 132.94 -46.83
N ALA A 314 -81.77 133.09 -45.50
CA ALA A 314 -82.31 134.28 -44.84
C ALA A 314 -81.52 135.55 -45.19
N ARG A 315 -80.19 135.44 -45.35
CA ARG A 315 -79.35 136.55 -45.83
C ARG A 315 -79.66 136.94 -47.28
N ASP A 316 -79.77 135.97 -48.19
CA ASP A 316 -80.03 136.23 -49.61
C ASP A 316 -81.41 136.91 -49.81
N ALA A 317 -82.41 136.53 -49.00
CA ALA A 317 -83.70 137.21 -48.98
C ALA A 317 -83.60 138.68 -48.53
N ALA A 318 -82.83 138.96 -47.47
CA ALA A 318 -82.61 140.33 -46.99
C ALA A 318 -81.78 141.19 -47.96
N GLU A 319 -80.79 140.59 -48.64
CA GLU A 319 -80.00 141.27 -49.69
C GLU A 319 -80.88 141.61 -50.91
N LEU A 320 -81.89 140.78 -51.23
CA LEU A 320 -82.89 141.05 -52.28
C LEU A 320 -83.81 142.21 -51.91
N GLU A 321 -84.35 142.25 -50.69
CA GLU A 321 -85.16 143.38 -50.21
C GLU A 321 -84.34 144.69 -50.22
N ARG A 322 -83.07 144.63 -49.82
CA ARG A 322 -82.15 145.77 -49.87
C ARG A 322 -81.97 146.32 -51.29
N GLN A 323 -81.87 145.43 -52.29
CA GLN A 323 -81.80 145.84 -53.70
C GLN A 323 -83.12 146.46 -54.21
N LEU A 324 -84.27 145.99 -53.74
CA LEU A 324 -85.57 146.57 -54.10
C LEU A 324 -85.76 147.96 -53.49
N ALA A 325 -85.32 148.18 -52.25
CA ALA A 325 -85.32 149.50 -51.60
C ALA A 325 -84.42 150.51 -52.32
N VAL A 326 -83.22 150.11 -52.77
CA VAL A 326 -82.34 150.99 -53.57
C VAL A 326 -83.00 151.38 -54.90
N ARG A 327 -83.76 150.48 -55.54
CA ARG A 327 -84.45 150.79 -56.81
C ARG A 327 -85.62 151.76 -56.67
N SER A 328 -86.26 151.86 -55.51
CA SER A 328 -87.33 152.84 -55.28
C SER A 328 -86.78 154.24 -55.02
N VAL A 329 -85.68 154.37 -54.25
CA VAL A 329 -84.99 155.65 -53.99
C VAL A 329 -84.52 156.30 -55.30
N ASN A 330 -83.79 155.56 -56.14
CA ASN A 330 -83.26 156.09 -57.41
C ASN A 330 -84.37 156.61 -58.36
N ARG A 331 -85.61 156.11 -58.23
CA ARG A 331 -86.76 156.57 -59.02
C ARG A 331 -87.32 157.90 -58.52
N LEU A 332 -87.33 158.12 -57.20
CA LEU A 332 -87.79 159.37 -56.57
C LEU A 332 -86.83 160.54 -56.84
N GLU A 333 -85.53 160.26 -56.93
CA GLU A 333 -84.51 161.25 -57.28
C GLU A 333 -84.64 161.69 -58.75
N ALA A 334 -84.79 160.75 -59.68
CA ALA A 334 -84.96 161.02 -61.11
C ALA A 334 -86.26 161.78 -61.46
N GLU A 335 -87.32 161.64 -60.66
CA GLU A 335 -88.58 162.36 -60.87
C GLU A 335 -88.60 163.73 -60.16
N ASN A 336 -87.90 163.88 -59.03
CA ASN A 336 -87.46 165.20 -58.57
C ASN A 336 -86.70 165.91 -59.69
N LEU A 337 -85.87 165.19 -60.45
CA LEU A 337 -85.12 165.64 -61.61
C LEU A 337 -85.97 166.02 -62.87
N ARG A 338 -87.32 166.21 -62.82
CA ARG A 338 -88.15 166.42 -64.06
C ARG A 338 -89.23 167.53 -64.21
N LEU A 339 -89.42 168.44 -63.26
CA LEU A 339 -90.32 169.63 -63.25
C LEU A 339 -89.67 171.06 -63.20
N ARG A 340 -88.60 171.36 -62.42
CA ARG A 340 -88.21 172.76 -62.05
C ARG A 340 -87.30 173.58 -62.97
N THR A 341 -86.45 173.03 -63.84
CA THR A 341 -85.53 173.86 -64.67
C THR A 341 -86.28 174.69 -65.72
N ASP A 342 -87.59 174.48 -65.84
CA ASP A 342 -88.53 175.34 -66.55
C ASP A 342 -89.03 176.53 -65.71
N LEU A 343 -88.88 176.50 -64.39
CA LEU A 343 -89.32 177.56 -63.46
C LEU A 343 -88.43 178.81 -63.57
N ASP A 344 -87.12 178.63 -63.73
CA ASP A 344 -86.13 179.72 -63.65
C ASP A 344 -86.01 180.57 -64.94
N ARG A 345 -86.62 180.15 -66.06
CA ARG A 345 -86.40 180.79 -67.38
C ARG A 345 -87.48 181.81 -67.80
N ALA A 346 -88.55 181.99 -67.00
CA ALA A 346 -89.78 182.65 -67.45
C ALA A 346 -89.88 184.17 -67.21
N LEU A 347 -88.88 184.84 -66.60
CA LEU A 347 -89.14 186.09 -65.84
C LEU A 347 -88.30 187.36 -66.15
N ALA A 348 -87.53 187.47 -67.25
CA ALA A 348 -86.88 188.75 -67.61
C ALA A 348 -86.53 189.00 -69.10
N LYS A 349 -87.06 190.11 -69.65
CA LYS A 349 -86.63 190.94 -70.80
C LYS A 349 -86.59 190.38 -72.24
N ASP A 350 -87.50 190.93 -73.06
CA ASP A 350 -87.26 191.68 -74.33
C ASP A 350 -86.34 191.07 -75.43
N TYR A 351 -86.79 190.76 -76.66
CA TYR A 351 -88.12 190.89 -77.28
C TYR A 351 -88.34 189.91 -78.47
N MET A 352 -89.58 189.39 -78.58
CA MET A 352 -90.32 188.87 -79.76
C MET A 352 -89.98 187.52 -80.47
N PHE A 353 -91.01 186.64 -80.43
CA PHE A 353 -91.44 185.55 -81.34
C PHE A 353 -90.73 184.17 -81.39
N ASP A 354 -91.59 183.16 -81.67
CA ASP A 354 -91.45 181.68 -81.66
C ASP A 354 -90.06 181.10 -82.08
N PRO A 355 -89.49 180.16 -81.28
CA PRO A 355 -89.85 178.74 -81.39
C PRO A 355 -89.90 177.92 -80.06
N MET A 356 -90.64 176.79 -80.05
CA MET A 356 -91.04 175.93 -78.89
C MET A 356 -89.98 174.85 -78.47
N LYS A 357 -89.96 174.06 -77.35
CA LYS A 357 -90.56 173.80 -75.98
C LYS A 357 -89.76 172.54 -75.40
N ILE A 358 -89.80 171.86 -74.22
CA ILE A 358 -90.23 171.80 -72.77
C ILE A 358 -89.74 170.38 -72.28
N SER A 359 -89.31 169.93 -71.07
CA SER A 359 -88.94 170.35 -69.68
C SER A 359 -88.24 169.15 -68.96
N ALA A 360 -87.58 169.07 -67.78
CA ALA A 360 -86.97 169.88 -66.67
C ALA A 360 -86.14 168.84 -65.79
N SER A 361 -85.66 168.88 -64.50
CA SER A 361 -85.55 169.77 -63.30
C SER A 361 -84.06 170.08 -62.88
N GLN A 362 -83.75 170.55 -61.63
CA GLN A 362 -83.39 169.80 -60.37
C GLN A 362 -82.39 168.65 -60.56
N LEU A 363 -81.19 168.98 -61.03
CA LEU A 363 -80.02 168.34 -60.46
C LEU A 363 -79.97 168.57 -58.92
N GLU A 364 -79.36 167.63 -58.19
CA GLU A 364 -78.65 167.77 -56.89
C GLU A 364 -79.34 168.39 -55.65
N ALA A 365 -79.28 167.67 -54.50
CA ALA A 365 -79.01 168.26 -53.18
C ALA A 365 -78.78 167.21 -52.05
N THR A 366 -77.69 167.35 -51.30
CA THR A 366 -77.46 166.87 -49.90
C THR A 366 -77.71 165.38 -49.59
N THR A 367 -76.71 164.54 -49.29
CA THR A 367 -75.44 164.79 -48.56
C THR A 367 -75.67 165.28 -47.11
N ARG A 368 -76.45 164.53 -46.30
CA ARG A 368 -76.68 164.84 -44.87
C ARG A 368 -76.41 163.70 -43.89
N ASP A 369 -76.46 162.43 -44.31
CA ASP A 369 -76.47 161.29 -43.37
C ASP A 369 -75.13 160.54 -43.17
N LEU A 370 -74.02 161.27 -43.25
CA LEU A 370 -72.73 160.82 -42.69
C LEU A 370 -72.68 160.92 -41.15
N VAL A 371 -73.75 161.42 -40.53
CA VAL A 371 -73.87 161.53 -39.06
C VAL A 371 -74.46 160.26 -38.44
N GLY A 372 -75.43 159.62 -39.09
CA GLY A 372 -76.05 158.38 -38.59
C GLY A 372 -75.07 157.20 -38.41
N GLN A 373 -73.98 157.16 -39.19
CA GLN A 373 -72.95 156.12 -39.07
C GLN A 373 -72.11 156.20 -37.79
N VAL A 374 -72.06 157.35 -37.10
CA VAL A 374 -71.18 157.56 -35.94
C VAL A 374 -71.78 157.02 -34.63
N ALA A 375 -73.11 156.99 -34.50
CA ALA A 375 -73.77 156.65 -33.23
C ALA A 375 -73.97 155.14 -33.01
N ALA A 376 -74.39 154.39 -34.04
CA ALA A 376 -74.76 152.98 -33.87
C ALA A 376 -73.55 152.01 -33.83
N LEU A 377 -72.40 152.41 -34.38
CA LEU A 377 -71.15 151.64 -34.24
C LEU A 377 -70.69 151.55 -32.77
N GLN A 378 -71.11 152.47 -31.90
CA GLN A 378 -70.85 152.38 -30.46
C GLN A 378 -71.45 151.11 -29.84
N ILE A 379 -72.66 150.71 -30.27
CA ILE A 379 -73.36 149.50 -29.79
C ILE A 379 -72.73 148.22 -30.37
N ALA A 380 -71.97 148.32 -31.47
CA ALA A 380 -71.17 147.21 -31.98
C ALA A 380 -69.93 146.92 -31.12
N CYS A 381 -69.42 147.91 -30.37
CA CYS A 381 -68.29 147.72 -29.46
C CYS A 381 -68.67 146.95 -28.18
N ASP A 382 -69.82 147.26 -27.57
CA ASP A 382 -70.32 146.56 -26.37
C ASP A 382 -70.48 145.04 -26.59
N LYS A 383 -70.67 144.63 -27.84
CA LYS A 383 -70.82 143.23 -28.25
C LYS A 383 -69.51 142.41 -28.21
N LEU A 384 -68.35 143.07 -28.12
CA LEU A 384 -67.03 142.42 -28.14
C LEU A 384 -66.33 142.34 -26.76
N GLU A 385 -66.69 143.20 -25.80
CA GLU A 385 -66.14 143.08 -24.43
C GLU A 385 -66.74 141.90 -23.65
N ALA A 386 -67.96 141.46 -23.99
CA ALA A 386 -68.64 140.36 -23.31
C ALA A 386 -67.95 139.01 -23.53
N GLU A 387 -67.60 138.67 -24.78
CA GLU A 387 -66.92 137.41 -25.14
C GLU A 387 -65.52 137.31 -24.53
N ASN A 388 -64.84 138.45 -24.30
CA ASN A 388 -63.50 138.50 -23.72
C ASN A 388 -63.43 138.06 -22.24
N ARG A 389 -64.58 137.88 -21.56
CA ARG A 389 -64.63 137.54 -20.12
C ARG A 389 -64.65 136.04 -19.81
N GLN A 390 -65.33 135.20 -20.61
CA GLN A 390 -65.47 133.77 -20.25
C GLN A 390 -64.37 132.85 -20.77
N LEU A 391 -63.59 133.25 -21.78
CA LEU A 391 -62.34 132.56 -22.14
C LEU A 391 -61.18 132.77 -21.13
N ARG A 392 -61.46 133.40 -19.97
CA ARG A 392 -60.45 133.71 -18.93
C ARG A 392 -60.62 132.93 -17.61
N GLN A 393 -61.48 131.91 -17.54
CA GLN A 393 -61.67 131.11 -16.32
C GLN A 393 -61.12 129.67 -16.42
N CYS A 394 -59.84 129.59 -16.06
CA CYS A 394 -59.20 128.50 -15.30
C CYS A 394 -58.91 127.15 -15.97
N ASN A 395 -57.61 126.95 -16.26
CA ASN A 395 -56.97 125.66 -16.47
C ASN A 395 -56.03 125.36 -15.28
N THR A 396 -56.39 124.41 -14.40
CA THR A 396 -55.62 123.92 -13.23
C THR A 396 -56.16 122.54 -12.81
N GLY A 397 -55.40 121.54 -12.37
CA GLY A 397 -53.94 121.38 -12.28
C GLY A 397 -53.49 120.55 -11.06
N SER A 398 -52.51 119.65 -11.26
CA SER A 398 -51.76 118.86 -10.24
C SER A 398 -52.33 117.50 -9.75
N GLU A 399 -51.40 116.67 -9.24
CA GLU A 399 -51.50 115.23 -8.97
C GLU A 399 -51.62 114.90 -7.45
N SER A 400 -51.77 113.60 -7.11
CA SER A 400 -51.65 113.09 -5.71
C SER A 400 -50.83 111.80 -5.63
N ALA A 401 -50.08 111.62 -4.54
CA ALA A 401 -48.96 110.67 -4.43
C ALA A 401 -49.28 109.29 -3.82
N GLU A 402 -50.49 109.07 -3.31
CA GLU A 402 -50.81 107.91 -2.46
C GLU A 402 -50.77 106.55 -3.19
N VAL A 403 -51.02 106.53 -4.50
CA VAL A 403 -51.14 105.30 -5.32
C VAL A 403 -49.80 104.57 -5.51
N LEU A 404 -48.67 105.28 -5.41
CA LEU A 404 -47.34 104.66 -5.55
C LEU A 404 -46.86 104.00 -4.25
N GLN A 405 -47.24 104.51 -3.07
CA GLN A 405 -46.81 103.97 -1.79
C GLN A 405 -47.38 102.56 -1.54
N GLN A 406 -48.68 102.34 -1.80
CA GLN A 406 -49.34 101.05 -1.60
C GLN A 406 -48.73 99.89 -2.42
N ARG A 407 -48.09 100.20 -3.56
CA ARG A 407 -47.41 99.19 -4.39
C ARG A 407 -46.05 98.75 -3.84
N LEU A 408 -45.42 99.55 -2.97
CA LEU A 408 -44.13 99.23 -2.37
C LEU A 408 -44.30 98.29 -1.16
N ASP A 409 -45.22 98.62 -0.25
CA ASP A 409 -45.42 97.85 1.00
C ASP A 409 -45.89 96.41 0.73
N SER A 410 -46.71 96.21 -0.31
CA SER A 410 -47.14 94.88 -0.76
C SER A 410 -45.98 93.99 -1.23
N ALA A 411 -44.90 94.57 -1.78
CA ALA A 411 -43.74 93.81 -2.22
C ALA A 411 -42.85 93.40 -1.03
N CYS A 412 -42.72 94.28 -0.03
CA CYS A 412 -41.97 93.99 1.20
C CYS A 412 -42.57 92.80 1.98
N GLN A 413 -43.89 92.74 2.11
CA GLN A 413 -44.57 91.65 2.83
C GLN A 413 -44.36 90.27 2.17
N GLN A 414 -44.28 90.20 0.84
CA GLN A 414 -43.95 88.94 0.14
C GLN A 414 -42.50 88.48 0.38
N ILE A 415 -41.56 89.42 0.52
CA ILE A 415 -40.14 89.10 0.79
C ILE A 415 -39.95 88.53 2.22
N GLU A 416 -40.69 89.03 3.21
CA GLU A 416 -40.63 88.49 4.57
C GLU A 416 -41.28 87.10 4.67
N ALA A 417 -42.43 86.88 4.02
CA ALA A 417 -43.06 85.56 3.96
C ALA A 417 -42.11 84.48 3.39
N LEU A 418 -41.36 84.80 2.33
CA LEU A 418 -40.37 83.91 1.72
C LEU A 418 -39.14 83.69 2.60
N ARG A 419 -38.73 84.67 3.43
CA ARG A 419 -37.66 84.50 4.42
C ARG A 419 -38.07 83.57 5.56
N ASP A 420 -39.30 83.70 6.04
CA ASP A 420 -39.85 82.84 7.09
C ASP A 420 -40.01 81.39 6.63
N GLU A 421 -40.50 81.16 5.40
CA GLU A 421 -40.59 79.81 4.82
C GLU A 421 -39.21 79.17 4.61
N ASN A 422 -38.24 79.92 4.09
CA ASN A 422 -36.86 79.43 3.93
C ASN A 422 -36.24 79.07 5.29
N THR A 423 -36.49 79.88 6.33
CA THR A 423 -36.07 79.60 7.71
C THR A 423 -36.72 78.33 8.27
N ARG A 424 -38.02 78.10 8.00
CA ARG A 424 -38.72 76.85 8.38
C ARG A 424 -38.15 75.63 7.66
N LEU A 425 -37.83 75.74 6.37
CA LEU A 425 -37.20 74.65 5.59
C LEU A 425 -35.80 74.31 6.12
N LEU A 426 -35.01 75.32 6.52
CA LEU A 426 -33.69 75.14 7.13
C LEU A 426 -33.78 74.44 8.50
N GLN A 427 -34.77 74.81 9.33
CA GLN A 427 -35.07 74.10 10.58
C GLN A 427 -35.56 72.66 10.35
N LEU A 428 -36.35 72.41 9.29
CA LEU A 428 -36.82 71.07 8.93
C LEU A 428 -35.66 70.17 8.48
N SER A 429 -34.76 70.73 7.65
CA SER A 429 -33.53 70.07 7.19
C SER A 429 -32.62 69.69 8.37
N ASN A 430 -32.43 70.60 9.33
CA ASN A 430 -31.66 70.32 10.54
C ASN A 430 -32.35 69.31 11.48
N LYS A 431 -33.68 69.32 11.60
CA LYS A 431 -34.45 68.27 12.31
C LYS A 431 -34.31 66.90 11.63
N MET A 432 -34.32 66.84 10.29
CA MET A 432 -34.10 65.61 9.52
C MET A 432 -32.68 65.07 9.71
N ARG A 433 -31.66 65.94 9.58
CA ARG A 433 -30.25 65.58 9.78
C ARG A 433 -29.99 65.11 11.23
N ALA A 434 -30.61 65.76 12.21
CA ALA A 434 -30.56 65.33 13.62
C ALA A 434 -31.30 64.00 13.87
N ARG A 435 -32.41 63.72 13.16
CA ARG A 435 -33.05 62.39 13.20
C ARG A 435 -32.14 61.31 12.62
N GLN A 436 -31.55 61.54 11.45
CA GLN A 436 -30.63 60.59 10.81
C GLN A 436 -29.40 60.30 11.70
N ILE A 437 -28.84 61.31 12.37
CA ILE A 437 -27.74 61.13 13.34
C ILE A 437 -28.23 60.31 14.57
N ARG A 438 -29.43 60.58 15.09
CA ARG A 438 -30.01 59.79 16.19
C ARG A 438 -30.35 58.35 15.78
N GLU A 439 -30.76 58.11 14.54
CA GLU A 439 -31.07 56.77 14.02
C GLU A 439 -29.80 55.98 13.71
N ALA A 440 -28.74 56.62 13.21
CA ALA A 440 -27.41 56.03 13.14
C ALA A 440 -26.89 55.67 14.55
N ALA A 441 -26.96 56.61 15.50
CA ALA A 441 -26.59 56.35 16.90
C ALA A 441 -27.45 55.25 17.55
N LYS A 442 -28.76 55.18 17.25
CA LYS A 442 -29.66 54.16 17.79
C LYS A 442 -29.45 52.78 17.17
N THR A 443 -29.12 52.70 15.88
CA THR A 443 -28.76 51.42 15.22
C THR A 443 -27.37 50.94 15.59
N GLN A 444 -26.44 51.85 15.91
CA GLN A 444 -25.16 51.52 16.53
C GLN A 444 -25.35 51.05 17.98
N ALA A 445 -26.09 51.80 18.80
CA ALA A 445 -26.41 51.43 20.17
C ALA A 445 -27.16 50.09 20.27
N LEU A 446 -28.10 49.78 19.36
CA LEU A 446 -28.75 48.46 19.30
C LEU A 446 -27.82 47.32 18.87
N ARG A 447 -26.75 47.61 18.12
CA ARG A 447 -25.68 46.63 17.79
C ARG A 447 -24.67 46.43 18.91
N GLU A 448 -24.61 47.36 19.87
CA GLU A 448 -23.73 47.32 21.03
C GLU A 448 -24.47 46.78 22.27
N SER A 449 -25.72 47.17 22.52
CA SER A 449 -26.59 46.63 23.59
C SER A 449 -27.14 45.23 23.29
N GLY A 450 -26.98 44.73 22.06
CA GLY A 450 -27.30 43.35 21.67
C GLY A 450 -26.31 42.30 22.19
N LYS A 451 -25.31 42.70 22.99
CA LYS A 451 -24.44 41.78 23.75
C LYS A 451 -24.31 42.24 25.21
N SER A 452 -24.20 41.27 26.11
CA SER A 452 -24.00 41.41 27.56
C SER A 452 -25.07 42.19 28.35
N LEU A 453 -26.32 41.72 28.31
CA LEU A 453 -27.20 41.55 29.47
C LEU A 453 -28.47 40.79 28.99
N ALA A 454 -28.78 39.57 29.44
CA ALA A 454 -28.25 38.83 30.58
C ALA A 454 -26.77 38.39 30.50
N ARG A 455 -26.09 38.58 31.65
CA ARG A 455 -24.87 37.93 32.21
C ARG A 455 -23.94 37.15 31.25
N GLY A 456 -22.65 37.50 31.13
CA GLY A 456 -21.95 38.65 31.72
C GLY A 456 -20.44 38.72 31.42
N VAL A 457 -19.94 39.94 31.23
CA VAL A 457 -18.57 40.48 31.43
C VAL A 457 -17.35 39.56 31.21
N VAL A 458 -16.62 39.79 30.10
CA VAL A 458 -15.18 40.21 30.02
C VAL A 458 -14.84 40.49 28.53
N HIS A 459 -13.75 41.21 28.25
CA HIS A 459 -13.33 41.67 26.91
C HIS A 459 -13.03 40.55 25.90
N GLY A 460 -13.30 40.78 24.61
CA GLY A 460 -12.77 39.92 23.54
C GLY A 460 -13.33 40.19 22.12
N LYS A 461 -12.43 40.41 21.17
CA LYS A 461 -12.62 40.62 19.72
C LYS A 461 -13.70 39.73 19.07
N LYS A 462 -14.49 40.28 18.13
CA LYS A 462 -15.37 39.49 17.24
C LYS A 462 -14.55 38.90 16.07
N SER A 463 -14.51 37.57 15.96
CA SER A 463 -14.46 36.82 14.69
C SER A 463 -15.11 35.44 14.93
N PRO A 464 -15.80 34.85 13.95
CA PRO A 464 -16.60 33.65 14.17
C PRO A 464 -15.79 32.36 14.00
N LEU A 465 -15.98 31.42 14.93
CA LEU A 465 -15.78 29.99 14.70
C LEU A 465 -17.14 29.32 14.50
N GLY A 466 -17.14 28.24 13.73
CA GLY A 466 -18.32 27.44 13.38
C GLY A 466 -17.87 26.05 12.93
N GLY A 467 -17.16 25.35 13.81
CA GLY A 467 -16.45 24.12 13.53
C GLY A 467 -15.25 23.99 14.48
N ASP A 468 -15.42 23.16 15.50
CA ASP A 468 -14.43 22.25 16.12
C ASP A 468 -14.75 22.01 17.60
N ALA A 469 -14.81 20.73 17.97
CA ALA A 469 -14.96 20.27 19.35
C ALA A 469 -14.47 18.82 19.47
N MET A 470 -13.69 18.55 20.53
CA MET A 470 -13.19 17.23 20.94
C MET A 470 -12.16 16.58 19.99
N SER A 471 -11.03 16.03 20.45
CA SER A 471 -10.38 16.17 21.76
C SER A 471 -8.91 15.73 21.63
N SER A 472 -7.99 16.46 22.24
CA SER A 472 -6.64 15.96 22.55
C SER A 472 -6.51 15.81 24.07
N SER A 473 -5.91 14.71 24.51
CA SER A 473 -5.43 14.52 25.88
C SER A 473 -4.26 13.56 25.81
N ASP A 474 -3.06 14.09 26.05
CA ASP A 474 -1.80 13.38 25.91
C ASP A 474 -1.56 12.41 27.07
N ASP A 475 -0.84 11.33 26.80
CA ASP A 475 0.41 11.02 27.53
C ASP A 475 1.04 9.73 27.00
N ASN A 476 2.27 9.82 26.45
CA ASN A 476 3.31 8.79 26.62
C ASN A 476 4.69 9.24 26.10
N LEU A 477 5.61 9.39 27.06
CA LEU A 477 7.05 9.08 27.03
C LEU A 477 7.85 9.13 25.69
N ALA A 478 8.85 10.02 25.71
CA ALA A 478 9.93 10.18 24.73
C ALA A 478 11.02 9.06 24.82
N PRO A 479 12.19 9.13 24.13
CA PRO A 479 12.60 9.97 22.98
C PRO A 479 13.35 9.22 21.85
N THR A 480 13.49 9.80 20.64
CA THR A 480 14.80 9.89 19.91
C THR A 480 14.76 10.76 18.65
N PHE A 481 15.85 11.50 18.43
CA PHE A 481 16.27 12.24 17.22
C PHE A 481 17.76 12.62 17.42
N PRO A 482 18.57 12.99 16.40
CA PRO A 482 18.37 12.90 14.95
C PRO A 482 19.54 12.20 14.20
N PRO A 483 19.47 12.00 12.87
CA PRO A 483 20.65 11.91 12.00
C PRO A 483 21.23 13.33 11.71
N GLU A 484 22.40 13.58 11.12
CA GLU A 484 23.12 12.89 10.03
C GLU A 484 24.63 13.29 10.00
N VAL A 485 25.32 13.04 8.86
CA VAL A 485 26.55 13.72 8.34
C VAL A 485 27.97 13.13 8.59
N LEU A 486 28.46 12.42 7.56
CA LEU A 486 29.84 12.33 7.01
C LEU A 486 31.08 12.09 7.92
N LYS A 487 31.85 11.03 7.60
CA LYS A 487 33.25 11.17 7.08
C LYS A 487 33.83 9.87 6.46
N ARG A 488 35.01 9.99 5.85
CA ARG A 488 35.64 8.97 4.96
C ARG A 488 36.74 8.14 5.64
N SER A 489 36.85 6.89 5.17
CA SER A 489 38.09 6.17 4.80
C SER A 489 39.05 5.54 5.83
N LEU A 490 39.77 4.54 5.31
CA LEU A 490 41.02 3.88 5.75
C LEU A 490 40.95 2.71 6.76
N LEU A 491 41.31 1.53 6.22
CA LEU A 491 42.31 0.58 6.75
C LEU A 491 42.34 0.24 8.25
N SER A 492 42.06 -1.02 8.60
CA SER A 492 43.08 -1.88 9.23
C SER A 492 42.73 -3.37 9.12
N LYS A 493 43.68 -4.23 9.52
CA LYS A 493 43.63 -5.71 9.47
C LYS A 493 43.17 -6.32 10.81
N CYS A 494 43.06 -7.65 10.82
CA CYS A 494 43.21 -8.58 11.97
C CYS A 494 41.96 -8.98 12.79
N ASN A 495 41.39 -10.14 12.43
CA ASN A 495 41.51 -11.37 13.24
C ASN A 495 41.41 -12.57 12.27
N LYS A 496 42.29 -13.58 12.31
CA LYS A 496 42.50 -14.62 13.36
C LYS A 496 41.28 -15.52 13.57
N ASN A 497 41.36 -16.73 13.02
CA ASN A 497 41.22 -17.95 13.81
C ASN A 497 42.00 -19.11 13.16
N ASN A 498 42.65 -19.93 13.99
CA ASN A 498 43.23 -21.23 13.59
C ASN A 498 42.08 -22.28 13.59
N SER A 499 42.16 -23.43 12.91
CA SER A 499 43.20 -24.44 13.12
C SER A 499 43.08 -25.67 12.19
N ASN A 500 44.14 -26.48 12.17
CA ASN A 500 44.18 -27.94 11.97
C ASN A 500 43.92 -28.61 10.60
N ARG A 501 45.02 -28.75 9.82
CA ARG A 501 45.79 -30.03 9.70
C ARG A 501 45.10 -31.30 9.15
N SER A 502 45.17 -31.52 7.82
CA SER A 502 45.43 -32.80 7.10
C SER A 502 45.33 -32.57 5.57
N GLY A 503 45.97 -33.28 4.63
CA GLY A 503 47.03 -34.28 4.73
C GLY A 503 47.01 -35.37 3.63
N ARG A 504 47.59 -35.11 2.43
CA ARG A 504 47.57 -35.98 1.20
C ARG A 504 46.15 -36.14 0.61
N VAL A 505 45.90 -36.65 -0.61
CA VAL A 505 46.72 -37.40 -1.62
C VAL A 505 46.57 -36.77 -3.02
N LYS A 506 47.46 -37.10 -3.96
CA LYS A 506 47.31 -36.81 -5.40
C LYS A 506 46.10 -37.53 -6.01
N ILE A 507 45.51 -36.93 -7.05
CA ILE A 507 44.96 -37.67 -8.20
C ILE A 507 45.48 -36.96 -9.46
N ASP A 508 46.12 -37.72 -10.36
CA ASP A 508 46.59 -37.22 -11.65
C ASP A 508 45.57 -37.65 -12.74
N HIS A 509 45.33 -36.79 -13.73
CA HIS A 509 44.58 -37.06 -14.98
C HIS A 509 45.34 -36.41 -16.14
#